data_AF-A0A8I1UGP0-F1
#
_entry.id   AF-A0A8I1UGP0-F1
#
_cell.length_a   1.000
_cell.length_b   1.000
_cell.length_c   1.000
_cell.angle_alpha   90.00
_cell.angle_beta   90.00
_cell.angle_gamma   90.00
#
_symmetry.space_group_name_H-M   'P 1'
#
loop_
_entity.id
_entity.type
_entity.pdbx_description
1 polymer ?
#
loop_
_entity_poly.entity_id
_entity_poly.type
_entity_poly.pdbx_seq_one_letter_code
_entity_poly.pdbx_strand_id
1 'polypeptide(L)'
;MPDSSMPSRPFRFPGVLNSKELLVAEAVHARAWASLDHDDRLDPELEDDAKARLGRIVLRLIGERPASVTDLAAAAVEEFKATRPAGLDAGQSPAGKPPQ
;
A
#
# COMPACT_ATOMS: atom_id res chain seq x y z
N MET A 1 48.31 -16.43 -8.50
CA MET A 1 47.45 -16.08 -7.36
C MET A 1 46.09 -15.70 -7.93
N PRO A 2 45.03 -16.52 -7.79
CA PRO A 2 43.70 -16.07 -8.17
C PRO A 2 43.15 -15.18 -7.05
N ASP A 3 42.79 -13.95 -7.41
CA ASP A 3 42.12 -13.01 -6.52
C ASP A 3 40.68 -13.50 -6.30
N SER A 4 40.45 -14.12 -5.14
CA SER A 4 39.11 -14.53 -4.71
C SER A 4 38.33 -13.29 -4.33
N SER A 5 37.80 -12.58 -5.34
CA SER A 5 36.83 -11.51 -5.14
C SER A 5 35.59 -12.13 -4.48
N MET A 6 35.49 -11.98 -3.16
CA MET A 6 34.27 -12.35 -2.44
C MET A 6 33.13 -11.50 -3.03
N PRO A 7 32.03 -12.11 -3.51
CA PRO A 7 30.88 -11.33 -3.95
C PRO A 7 30.41 -10.54 -2.73
N SER A 8 30.65 -9.24 -2.74
CA SER A 8 30.21 -8.32 -1.71
C SER A 8 28.68 -8.36 -1.71
N ARG A 9 28.12 -9.02 -0.69
CA ARG A 9 26.68 -9.03 -0.49
C ARG A 9 26.25 -7.56 -0.41
N PRO A 10 25.32 -7.08 -1.26
CA PRO A 10 24.98 -5.68 -1.31
C PRO A 10 24.57 -5.22 0.10
N PHE A 11 25.26 -4.21 0.60
CA PHE A 11 24.98 -3.62 1.90
C PHE A 11 23.53 -3.12 1.91
N ARG A 12 22.72 -3.70 2.80
CA ARG A 12 21.32 -3.31 3.00
C ARG A 12 21.16 -2.90 4.46
N PHE A 13 20.75 -1.65 4.68
CA PHE A 13 20.34 -1.22 6.00
C PHE A 13 18.98 -1.85 6.31
N PRO A 14 18.81 -2.53 7.46
CA PRO A 14 17.52 -3.07 7.86
C PRO A 14 16.45 -1.99 7.87
N GLY A 15 15.33 -2.21 7.16
CA GLY A 15 14.22 -1.26 7.06
C GLY A 15 14.42 -0.12 6.05
N VAL A 16 15.54 -0.06 5.33
CA VAL A 16 15.78 0.96 4.28
C VAL A 16 15.76 0.29 2.91
N LEU A 17 14.85 0.77 2.06
CA LEU A 17 14.79 0.38 0.66
C LEU A 17 15.99 0.95 -0.09
N ASN A 18 16.62 0.14 -0.94
CA ASN A 18 17.59 0.68 -1.91
C ASN A 18 16.86 1.49 -3.00
N SER A 19 17.60 2.21 -3.83
CA SER A 19 17.02 3.08 -4.87
C SER A 19 16.06 2.36 -5.82
N LYS A 20 16.35 1.11 -6.19
CA LYS A 20 15.43 0.33 -7.05
C LYS A 20 14.17 -0.08 -6.31
N GLU A 21 14.30 -0.48 -5.04
CA GLU A 21 13.15 -0.83 -4.20
C GLU A 21 12.25 0.39 -3.94
N LEU A 22 12.83 1.57 -3.75
CA LEU A 22 12.08 2.83 -3.63
C LEU A 22 11.29 3.13 -4.91
N LEU A 23 11.92 3.00 -6.08
CA LEU A 23 11.24 3.20 -7.37
C LEU A 23 10.09 2.21 -7.56
N VAL A 24 10.26 0.96 -7.16
CA VAL A 24 9.19 -0.05 -7.21
C VAL A 24 8.07 0.29 -6.23
N ALA A 25 8.40 0.68 -5.00
CA ALA A 25 7.41 1.08 -3.99
C ALA A 25 6.57 2.27 -4.48
N GLU A 26 7.21 3.29 -5.05
CA GLU A 26 6.52 4.45 -5.61
C GLU A 26 5.61 4.07 -6.78
N ALA A 27 6.11 3.25 -7.72
CA ALA A 27 5.32 2.81 -8.88
C ALA A 27 4.09 1.98 -8.47
N VAL A 28 4.26 1.10 -7.47
CA VAL A 28 3.16 0.30 -6.91
C VAL A 28 2.15 1.20 -6.21
N HIS A 29 2.61 2.13 -5.36
CA HIS A 29 1.76 3.07 -4.64
C HIS A 29 0.94 3.93 -5.60
N ALA A 30 1.58 4.58 -6.57
CA ALA A 30 0.89 5.43 -7.55
C ALA A 30 -0.16 4.65 -8.35
N ARG A 31 0.15 3.41 -8.77
CA ARG A 31 -0.79 2.56 -9.52
C ARG A 31 -1.97 2.11 -8.67
N ALA A 32 -1.71 1.72 -7.42
CA ALA A 32 -2.77 1.33 -6.49
C ALA A 32 -3.67 2.53 -6.15
N TRP A 33 -3.07 3.71 -5.89
CA TRP A 33 -3.80 4.94 -5.62
C TRP A 33 -4.71 5.34 -6.79
N ALA A 34 -4.19 5.35 -8.03
CA ALA A 34 -5.00 5.63 -9.21
C ALA A 34 -6.17 4.64 -9.40
N SER A 35 -6.01 3.40 -8.92
CA SER A 35 -7.09 2.39 -8.96
C SER A 35 -8.15 2.61 -7.87
N LEU A 36 -7.79 3.28 -6.77
CA LEU A 36 -8.67 3.63 -5.66
C LEU A 36 -9.37 4.98 -5.87
N ASP A 37 -8.76 5.92 -6.59
CA ASP A 37 -9.30 7.24 -6.90
C ASP A 37 -10.62 7.18 -7.71
N HIS A 38 -10.88 6.05 -8.37
CA HIS A 38 -12.15 5.77 -9.04
C HIS A 38 -13.27 5.32 -8.08
N ASP A 39 -12.97 5.15 -6.79
CA ASP A 39 -13.91 4.78 -5.73
C ASP A 39 -14.30 6.07 -4.99
N ASP A 40 -15.50 6.60 -5.23
CA ASP A 40 -16.10 7.85 -4.67
C ASP A 40 -16.17 7.91 -3.13
N ARG A 41 -15.51 6.98 -2.43
CA ARG A 41 -15.58 6.71 -1.00
C ARG A 41 -14.38 7.22 -0.21
N LEU A 42 -13.41 7.85 -0.87
CA LEU A 42 -12.28 8.49 -0.20
C LEU A 42 -12.68 9.92 0.18
N ASP A 43 -12.89 10.14 1.47
CA ASP A 43 -13.06 11.47 2.02
C ASP A 43 -11.77 12.29 1.79
N PRO A 44 -11.82 13.43 1.08
CA PRO A 44 -10.64 14.26 0.83
C PRO A 44 -9.96 14.77 2.10
N GLU A 45 -10.68 14.89 3.22
CA GLU A 45 -10.06 15.25 4.51
C GLU A 45 -9.15 14.13 5.07
N LEU A 46 -9.29 12.90 4.56
CA LEU A 46 -8.53 11.73 4.97
C LEU A 46 -7.56 11.23 3.89
N GLU A 47 -7.34 12.01 2.83
CA GLU A 47 -6.51 11.61 1.67
C GLU A 47 -5.07 11.28 2.09
N ASP A 48 -4.45 12.13 2.92
CA ASP A 48 -3.08 11.93 3.38
C ASP A 48 -2.95 10.69 4.28
N ASP A 49 -3.90 10.46 5.18
CA ASP A 49 -3.96 9.27 6.03
C ASP A 49 -4.18 8.00 5.21
N ALA A 50 -5.02 8.07 4.18
CA ALA A 50 -5.24 7.00 3.22
C ALA A 50 -3.95 6.68 2.43
N LYS A 51 -3.27 7.69 1.89
CA LYS A 51 -1.99 7.52 1.19
C LYS A 51 -0.91 6.94 2.09
N ALA A 52 -0.83 7.39 3.35
CA ALA A 52 0.12 6.87 4.34
C ALA A 52 -0.19 5.42 4.72
N ARG A 53 -1.48 5.04 4.85
CA ARG A 53 -1.91 3.66 5.05
C ARG A 53 -1.53 2.78 3.86
N LEU A 54 -1.81 3.23 2.64
CA LEU A 54 -1.44 2.52 1.43
C LEU A 54 0.09 2.31 1.33
N GLY A 55 0.88 3.34 1.66
CA GLY A 55 2.34 3.24 1.71
C GLY A 55 2.85 2.14 2.64
N ARG A 56 2.26 2.00 3.83
CA ARG A 56 2.61 0.92 4.78
C ARG A 56 2.30 -0.48 4.22
N ILE A 57 1.17 -0.65 3.53
CA ILE A 57 0.80 -1.91 2.88
C ILE A 57 1.81 -2.27 1.79
N VAL A 58 2.13 -1.30 0.92
CA VAL A 58 3.10 -1.50 -0.19
C VAL A 58 4.48 -1.90 0.34
N LEU A 59 4.99 -1.21 1.36
CA LEU A 59 6.28 -1.54 1.97
C LEU A 59 6.31 -2.97 2.53
N ARG A 60 5.20 -3.42 3.14
CA ARG A 60 5.10 -4.78 3.66
C ARG A 60 5.09 -5.82 2.54
N LEU A 61 4.27 -5.61 1.51
CA LEU A 61 4.15 -6.54 0.37
C LEU A 61 5.47 -6.72 -0.39
N ILE A 62 6.23 -5.63 -0.58
CA ILE A 62 7.56 -5.67 -1.22
C ILE A 62 8.56 -6.48 -0.38
N GLY A 63 8.46 -6.41 0.94
CA GLY A 63 9.31 -7.17 1.85
C GLY A 63 8.95 -8.66 1.94
N GLU A 64 7.68 -9.02 1.72
CA GLU A 64 7.18 -10.39 1.87
C GLU A 64 7.50 -11.28 0.67
N ARG A 65 7.35 -10.78 -0.56
CA ARG A 65 7.54 -11.61 -1.76
C ARG A 65 8.01 -10.82 -2.99
N PRO A 66 8.87 -11.39 -3.84
CA PRO A 66 9.10 -10.89 -5.18
C PRO A 66 7.82 -11.04 -6.02
N ALA A 67 7.34 -9.96 -6.61
CA ALA A 67 6.19 -9.95 -7.50
C ALA A 67 6.29 -8.78 -8.49
N SER A 68 5.48 -8.80 -9.56
CA SER A 68 5.44 -7.69 -10.50
C SER A 68 4.80 -6.44 -9.87
N VAL A 69 5.09 -5.26 -10.42
CA VAL A 69 4.44 -4.00 -9.98
C VAL A 69 2.91 -4.11 -10.08
N THR A 70 2.40 -4.75 -11.13
CA THR A 70 0.96 -4.94 -11.33
C THR A 70 0.36 -5.84 -10.25
N ASP A 71 1.00 -6.96 -9.93
CA ASP A 71 0.51 -7.91 -8.92
C ASP A 71 0.58 -7.31 -7.51
N LEU A 72 1.64 -6.55 -7.22
CA LEU A 72 1.78 -5.84 -5.95
C LEU A 72 0.73 -4.73 -5.81
N ALA A 73 0.45 -3.98 -6.88
CA ALA A 73 -0.57 -2.95 -6.86
C ALA A 73 -1.97 -3.53 -6.64
N ALA A 74 -2.31 -4.63 -7.34
CA ALA A 74 -3.58 -5.31 -7.13
C ALA A 74 -3.73 -5.83 -5.70
N ALA A 75 -2.70 -6.48 -5.15
CA ALA A 75 -2.70 -6.94 -3.77
C ALA A 75 -2.83 -5.78 -2.76
N ALA A 76 -2.16 -4.66 -3.00
CA ALA A 76 -2.25 -3.48 -2.15
C ALA A 76 -3.66 -2.88 -2.14
N VAL A 77 -4.34 -2.84 -3.30
CA VAL A 77 -5.73 -2.37 -3.41
C VAL A 77 -6.68 -3.27 -2.62
N GLU A 78 -6.58 -4.59 -2.80
CA GLU A 78 -7.43 -5.54 -2.09
C GLU A 78 -7.26 -5.44 -0.58
N GLU A 79 -6.02 -5.36 -0.11
CA GLU A 79 -5.76 -5.23 1.31
C GLU A 79 -6.17 -3.86 1.87
N PHE A 80 -5.96 -2.79 1.12
CA PHE A 80 -6.38 -1.45 1.52
C PHE A 80 -7.90 -1.39 1.74
N LYS A 81 -8.67 -2.05 0.87
CA LYS A 81 -10.13 -2.20 1.02
C LYS A 81 -10.50 -3.06 2.21
N ALA A 82 -9.79 -4.17 2.45
CA ALA A 82 -10.03 -5.06 3.57
C ALA A 82 -9.68 -4.46 4.94
N THR A 83 -8.73 -3.53 4.98
CA THR A 83 -8.24 -2.85 6.20
C THR A 83 -8.91 -1.49 6.43
N ARG A 84 -10.04 -1.22 5.78
CA ARG A 84 -10.79 0.02 5.96
C ARG A 84 -11.16 0.22 7.44
N PRO A 85 -10.88 1.39 8.04
CA PRO A 85 -11.26 1.65 9.42
C PRO A 85 -12.79 1.62 9.56
N ALA A 86 -13.29 0.87 10.54
CA ALA A 86 -14.73 0.67 10.80
C ALA A 86 -15.54 1.95 11.10
N GLY A 87 -14.88 3.11 11.26
CA GLY A 87 -15.53 4.40 11.51
C GLY A 87 -16.09 5.11 10.27
N LEU A 88 -15.78 4.65 9.05
CA LEU A 88 -16.23 5.30 7.81
C LEU A 88 -17.55 4.75 7.25
N ASP A 89 -18.03 3.60 7.75
CA ASP A 89 -19.34 3.03 7.38
C ASP A 89 -20.46 3.44 8.36
N ALA A 90 -20.13 4.13 9.45
CA ALA A 90 -21.10 4.62 10.45
C ALA A 90 -21.99 5.78 9.95
N GLY A 91 -21.77 6.26 8.71
CA GLY A 91 -22.62 7.25 8.04
C GLY A 91 -23.88 6.66 7.37
N GLN A 92 -23.96 5.34 7.17
CA GLN A 92 -25.18 4.71 6.67
C GLN A 92 -26.03 4.17 7.83
N SER A 93 -26.49 5.08 8.69
CA SER A 93 -27.67 4.80 9.52
C SER A 93 -28.84 4.48 8.59
N PRO A 94 -29.52 3.33 8.72
CA PRO A 94 -30.88 3.25 8.22
C PRO A 94 -31.73 4.16 9.10
N ALA A 95 -31.94 5.39 8.64
CA ALA A 95 -33.02 6.24 9.12
C ALA A 95 -34.36 5.58 8.79
N GLY A 96 -34.79 4.66 9.67
CA GLY A 96 -36.12 4.08 9.70
C GLY A 96 -36.87 4.60 10.93
N LYS A 97 -37.66 5.65 10.72
CA LYS A 97 -38.53 6.38 11.67
C LYS A 97 -39.42 5.44 12.52
N PRO A 98 -39.80 5.79 13.77
CA PRO A 98 -40.57 4.92 14.65
C PRO A 98 -42.06 4.92 14.30
N PRO A 99 -42.81 3.88 14.74
CA PRO A 99 -44.20 4.07 15.09
C PRO A 99 -44.55 3.55 16.50
N GLN A 100 -45.05 4.50 17.29
CA GLN A 100 -46.00 4.44 18.44
C GLN A 100 -45.75 3.50 19.61
#